data_AF-A0A7C3WS41-F1
#
_entry.id   AF-A0A7C3WS41-F1
#
_cell.length_a   1.000
_cell.length_b   1.000
_cell.length_c   1.000
_cell.angle_alpha   90.00
_cell.angle_beta   90.00
_cell.angle_gamma   90.00
#
_symmetry.space_group_name_H-M   'P 1'
#
loop_
_entity.id
_entity.type
_entity.pdbx_description
1 polymer ?
#
loop_
_entity_poly.entity_id
_entity_poly.type
_entity_poly.pdbx_seq_one_letter_code
_entity_poly.pdbx_strand_id
1 'polypeptide(L)'
;MKLKNTFEKVGKAKSWKEILNEIYNSLPSQYGRGTKGIDDNHPLAKKLKISGFELEQCLMFLSDQKLIYYKENNWIGLTEKGFNIALENEKHKSNLQLQLTITVFTAFLVITNMFNFFLSLKIYDSYMLLYTYTLLLLVVFFIVKRKLR
;
A
#
# COMPACT_ATOMS: atom_id res chain seq x y z
N MET A 1 26.27 -6.82 -15.05
CA MET A 1 26.08 -7.23 -13.64
C MET A 1 26.15 -6.07 -12.62
N LYS A 2 26.18 -4.78 -13.03
CA LYS A 2 26.17 -3.63 -12.10
C LYS A 2 24.76 -3.14 -11.70
N LEU A 3 23.73 -3.43 -12.50
CA LEU A 3 22.37 -2.94 -12.25
C LEU A 3 21.71 -3.61 -11.04
N LYS A 4 22.01 -4.89 -10.77
CA LYS A 4 21.39 -5.66 -9.67
C LYS A 4 21.76 -5.13 -8.28
N ASN A 5 22.98 -4.61 -8.12
CA ASN A 5 23.46 -4.05 -6.86
C ASN A 5 22.91 -2.64 -6.57
N THR A 6 22.45 -1.91 -7.59
CA THR A 6 21.78 -0.61 -7.37
C THR A 6 20.36 -0.80 -6.83
N PHE A 7 19.68 -1.89 -7.20
CA PHE A 7 18.33 -2.23 -6.69
C PHE A 7 18.29 -2.55 -5.19
N GLU A 8 19.35 -3.11 -4.62
CA GLU A 8 19.43 -3.33 -3.16
C GLU A 8 19.83 -2.05 -2.40
N LYS A 9 20.55 -1.13 -3.06
CA LYS A 9 21.03 0.11 -2.44
C LYS A 9 20.01 1.25 -2.50
N VAL A 10 19.09 1.23 -3.47
CA VAL A 10 17.86 2.03 -3.44
C VAL A 10 16.90 1.31 -2.49
N GLY A 11 17.03 1.62 -1.20
CA GLY A 11 16.22 1.03 -0.15
C GLY A 11 14.73 0.99 -0.53
N LYS A 12 14.19 -0.23 -0.50
CA LYS A 12 12.77 -0.59 -0.53
C LYS A 12 12.08 -0.47 -1.89
N ALA A 13 11.67 -1.63 -2.41
CA ALA A 13 10.61 -1.77 -3.43
C ALA A 13 9.27 -1.06 -3.08
N LYS A 14 9.12 -0.51 -1.87
CA LYS A 14 8.02 0.38 -1.46
C LYS A 14 8.19 1.81 -1.97
N SER A 15 9.40 2.38 -2.06
CA SER A 15 9.58 3.83 -2.27
C SER A 15 9.22 4.28 -3.68
N TRP A 16 9.68 3.59 -4.73
CA TRP A 16 9.39 4.02 -6.11
C TRP A 16 7.91 3.83 -6.49
N LYS A 17 7.24 2.80 -5.97
CA LYS A 17 5.80 2.58 -6.18
C LYS A 17 4.98 3.66 -5.49
N GLU A 18 5.35 4.01 -4.26
CA GLU A 18 4.72 5.09 -3.51
C GLU A 18 4.91 6.44 -4.22
N ILE A 19 6.12 6.72 -4.72
CA ILE A 19 6.41 7.92 -5.52
C ILE A 19 5.58 7.93 -6.81
N LEU A 20 5.53 6.83 -7.55
CA LEU A 20 4.77 6.72 -8.80
C LEU A 20 3.27 6.94 -8.56
N ASN A 21 2.72 6.32 -7.53
CA ASN A 21 1.32 6.48 -7.14
C ASN A 21 1.03 7.92 -6.66
N GLU A 22 1.97 8.55 -5.98
CA GLU A 22 1.83 9.94 -5.53
C GLU A 22 1.81 10.92 -6.71
N ILE A 23 2.68 10.71 -7.72
CA ILE A 23 2.65 11.48 -8.97
C ILE A 23 1.32 11.27 -9.71
N TYR A 24 0.82 10.03 -9.74
CA TYR A 24 -0.47 9.69 -10.34
C TYR A 24 -1.66 10.36 -9.64
N ASN A 25 -1.72 10.31 -8.31
CA ASN A 25 -2.79 10.93 -7.52
C ASN A 25 -2.76 12.45 -7.56
N SER A 26 -1.62 13.04 -7.90
CA SER A 26 -1.41 14.49 -7.96
C SER A 26 -1.50 15.02 -9.39
N LEU A 27 -2.26 14.36 -10.26
CA LEU A 27 -2.53 14.85 -11.61
C LEU A 27 -3.63 15.94 -11.58
N PRO A 28 -3.48 17.03 -12.36
CA PRO A 28 -2.34 17.36 -13.23
C PRO A 28 -1.08 17.71 -12.44
N SER A 29 0.09 17.30 -12.96
CA SER A 29 1.42 17.36 -12.32
C SER A 29 1.60 18.53 -11.34
N GLN A 30 1.72 18.19 -10.05
CA GLN A 30 2.00 19.15 -8.97
C GLN A 30 3.47 19.19 -8.54
N TYR A 31 4.31 18.33 -9.13
CA TYR A 31 5.71 18.16 -8.74
C TYR A 31 6.62 18.45 -9.93
N GLY A 32 7.68 19.23 -9.68
CA GLY A 32 8.70 19.51 -10.66
C GLY A 32 10.09 19.49 -10.03
N ARG A 33 11.10 19.13 -10.81
CA ARG A 33 12.50 19.04 -10.35
C ARG A 33 13.09 20.39 -9.91
N GLY A 34 12.42 21.49 -10.24
CA GLY A 34 12.90 22.85 -10.00
C GLY A 34 14.17 23.19 -10.78
N THR A 35 14.76 24.34 -10.48
CA THR A 35 16.06 24.79 -11.03
C THR A 35 17.25 24.39 -10.17
N LYS A 36 17.02 24.07 -8.88
CA LYS A 36 18.08 23.73 -7.91
C LYS A 36 18.29 22.23 -7.69
N GLY A 37 17.60 21.38 -8.46
CA GLY A 37 17.62 19.93 -8.25
C GLY A 37 16.72 19.49 -7.10
N ILE A 38 16.78 18.19 -6.77
CA ILE A 38 15.93 17.58 -5.74
C ILE A 38 16.71 17.57 -4.41
N ASP A 39 16.16 18.22 -3.39
CA ASP A 39 16.68 18.22 -2.03
C ASP A 39 15.66 17.65 -1.03
N ASP A 40 16.04 17.56 0.25
CA ASP A 40 15.15 17.12 1.32
C ASP A 40 13.93 18.06 1.51
N ASN A 41 14.02 19.29 0.98
CA ASN A 41 12.94 20.26 1.06
C ASN A 41 11.90 20.10 -0.06
N HIS A 42 12.15 19.24 -1.04
CA HIS A 42 11.25 19.01 -2.16
C HIS A 42 9.85 18.56 -1.65
N PRO A 43 8.73 19.12 -2.16
CA PRO A 43 7.38 18.82 -1.67
C PRO A 43 7.05 17.32 -1.64
N LEU A 44 7.49 16.59 -2.67
CA LEU A 44 7.33 15.13 -2.77
C LEU A 44 8.16 14.36 -1.72
N ALA A 45 9.37 14.84 -1.40
CA ALA A 45 10.22 14.24 -0.37
C ALA A 45 9.60 14.42 1.03
N LYS A 46 9.11 15.64 1.32
CA LYS A 46 8.40 15.94 2.58
C LYS A 46 7.14 15.11 2.76
N LYS A 47 6.33 14.98 1.70
CA LYS A 47 5.06 14.22 1.77
C LYS A 47 5.29 12.74 2.05
N LEU A 48 6.29 12.15 1.39
CA LEU A 48 6.62 10.72 1.55
C LEU A 48 7.60 10.44 2.69
N LYS A 49 8.09 11.48 3.39
CA LYS A 49 9.08 11.39 4.48
C LYS A 49 10.34 10.61 4.08
N ILE A 50 10.82 10.88 2.87
CA ILE A 50 12.06 10.31 2.31
C ILE A 50 13.10 11.40 2.13
N SER A 51 14.38 11.03 2.05
CA SER A 51 15.42 12.00 1.70
C SER A 51 15.32 12.43 0.23
N GLY A 52 15.80 13.63 -0.08
CA GLY A 52 15.93 14.14 -1.44
C GLY A 52 16.82 13.27 -2.31
N PHE A 53 17.89 12.70 -1.73
CA PHE A 53 18.75 11.74 -2.42
C PHE A 53 17.99 10.46 -2.79
N GLU A 54 17.23 9.87 -1.87
CA GLU A 54 16.39 8.70 -2.17
C GLU A 54 15.33 9.02 -3.22
N LEU A 55 14.71 10.21 -3.13
CA LEU A 55 13.75 10.68 -4.12
C LEU A 55 14.40 10.80 -5.51
N GLU A 56 15.60 11.38 -5.59
CA GLU A 56 16.32 11.53 -6.86
C GLU A 56 16.67 10.17 -7.46
N GLN A 57 17.17 9.22 -6.68
CA GLN A 57 17.44 7.85 -7.15
C GLN A 57 16.17 7.17 -7.68
N CYS A 58 15.04 7.35 -7.00
CA CYS A 58 13.77 6.80 -7.44
C CYS A 58 13.27 7.46 -8.72
N LEU A 59 13.37 8.79 -8.84
CA LEU A 59 12.97 9.51 -10.05
C LEU A 59 13.87 9.18 -11.24
N MET A 60 15.17 9.00 -11.03
CA MET A 60 16.08 8.47 -12.05
C MET A 60 15.63 7.08 -12.50
N PHE A 61 15.36 6.17 -11.57
CA PHE A 61 14.86 4.83 -11.89
C PHE A 61 13.53 4.87 -12.67
N LEU A 62 12.56 5.67 -12.24
CA LEU A 62 11.27 5.82 -12.92
C LEU A 62 11.44 6.38 -14.33
N SER A 63 12.37 7.31 -14.51
CA SER A 63 12.73 7.88 -15.81
C SER A 63 13.39 6.83 -16.71
N ASP A 64 14.37 6.08 -16.19
CA ASP A 64 15.07 5.01 -16.93
C ASP A 64 14.10 3.91 -17.40
N GLN A 65 13.09 3.60 -16.58
CA GLN A 65 12.04 2.63 -16.93
C GLN A 65 10.94 3.19 -17.85
N LYS A 66 11.08 4.45 -18.28
CA LYS A 66 10.11 5.19 -19.10
C LYS A 66 8.73 5.26 -18.47
N LEU A 67 8.66 5.42 -17.14
CA LEU A 67 7.41 5.55 -16.39
C LEU A 67 7.03 7.02 -16.17
N ILE A 68 8.03 7.89 -16.09
CA ILE A 68 7.84 9.33 -16.00
C ILE A 68 8.56 10.03 -17.15
N TYR A 69 8.16 11.27 -17.42
CA TYR A 69 8.85 12.19 -18.31
C TYR A 69 8.90 13.59 -17.68
N TYR A 70 9.84 14.41 -18.12
CA TYR A 70 9.93 15.81 -17.70
C TYR A 70 9.40 16.70 -18.82
N LYS A 71 8.46 17.61 -18.49
CA LYS A 71 8.02 18.69 -19.39
C LYS A 71 9.07 19.79 -19.47
N GLU A 72 8.94 20.69 -20.44
CA GLU A 72 9.85 21.83 -20.66
C GLU A 72 10.11 22.68 -19.40
N ASN A 73 9.14 22.77 -18.49
CA ASN A 73 9.24 23.49 -17.21
C ASN A 73 9.77 22.62 -16.05
N ASN A 74 10.44 21.49 -16.32
CA ASN A 74 10.89 20.49 -15.33
C ASN A 74 9.78 19.81 -14.51
N TRP A 75 8.52 19.88 -14.94
CA TRP A 75 7.41 19.20 -14.28
C TRP A 75 7.42 17.70 -14.58
N ILE A 76 7.14 16.91 -13.56
CA ILE A 76 7.13 15.44 -13.64
C ILE A 76 5.76 14.99 -14.16
N GLY A 77 5.74 14.40 -15.35
CA GLY A 77 4.56 13.78 -15.95
C GLY A 77 4.67 12.24 -15.96
N LEU A 78 3.54 11.57 -16.15
CA LEU A 78 3.47 10.12 -16.31
C LEU A 78 3.35 9.75 -17.78
N THR A 79 4.18 8.82 -18.24
CA THR A 79 3.98 8.18 -19.54
C THR A 79 2.74 7.28 -19.48
N GLU A 80 2.22 6.85 -20.64
CA GLU A 80 1.14 5.86 -20.70
C GLU A 80 1.48 4.57 -19.92
N LYS A 81 2.73 4.11 -20.06
CA LYS A 81 3.26 2.97 -19.30
C LYS A 81 3.24 3.24 -17.78
N GLY A 82 3.69 4.43 -17.35
CA GLY A 82 3.68 4.82 -15.94
C GLY A 82 2.27 4.92 -15.37
N PHE A 83 1.33 5.46 -16.14
CA PHE A 83 -0.08 5.55 -15.79
C PHE A 83 -0.69 4.16 -15.58
N ASN A 84 -0.48 3.24 -16.53
CA ASN A 84 -1.02 1.88 -16.45
C ASN A 84 -0.48 1.12 -15.23
N ILE A 85 0.82 1.26 -14.92
CA ILE A 85 1.43 0.63 -13.75
C ILE A 85 0.90 1.26 -12.44
N ALA A 86 0.73 2.58 -12.38
CA ALA A 86 0.16 3.25 -11.22
C ALA A 86 -1.29 2.79 -10.99
N LEU A 87 -2.10 2.72 -12.05
CA LEU A 87 -3.47 2.24 -12.02
C LEU A 87 -3.55 0.76 -11.56
N GLU A 88 -2.65 -0.10 -12.05
CA GLU A 88 -2.58 -1.49 -11.62
C GLU A 88 -2.19 -1.60 -10.14
N ASN A 89 -1.24 -0.79 -9.67
CA ASN A 89 -0.86 -0.75 -8.26
C ASN A 89 -2.04 -0.31 -7.37
N GLU A 90 -2.80 0.71 -7.78
CA GLU A 90 -3.99 1.18 -7.07
C GLU A 90 -5.07 0.10 -7.03
N LYS A 91 -5.35 -0.54 -8.18
CA LYS A 91 -6.30 -1.64 -8.28
C LYS A 91 -5.89 -2.82 -7.39
N HIS A 92 -4.62 -3.20 -7.39
CA HIS A 92 -4.11 -4.26 -6.52
C HIS A 92 -4.29 -3.91 -5.04
N LYS A 93 -4.00 -2.67 -4.64
CA LYS A 93 -4.19 -2.20 -3.26
C LYS A 93 -5.67 -2.21 -2.85
N SER A 94 -6.55 -1.71 -3.72
CA SER A 94 -8.01 -1.71 -3.51
C SER A 94 -8.55 -3.14 -3.42
N ASN A 95 -8.13 -4.03 -4.33
CA ASN A 95 -8.49 -5.44 -4.30
C ASN A 95 -8.06 -6.13 -3.00
N LEU A 96 -6.86 -5.82 -2.49
CA LEU A 96 -6.37 -6.37 -1.22
C LEU A 96 -7.22 -5.89 -0.04
N GLN A 97 -7.61 -4.61 -0.02
CA GLN A 97 -8.54 -4.08 0.99
C GLN A 97 -9.91 -4.75 0.91
N LEU A 98 -10.46 -4.92 -0.30
CA LEU A 98 -11.72 -5.63 -0.51
C LEU A 98 -11.65 -7.08 -0.04
N GLN A 99 -10.60 -7.81 -0.41
CA GLN A 99 -10.38 -9.19 0.04
C GLN A 99 -10.27 -9.29 1.57
N LEU A 100 -9.61 -8.33 2.21
CA LEU A 100 -9.51 -8.28 3.66
C LEU A 100 -10.87 -8.03 4.30
N THR A 101 -11.64 -7.08 3.78
CA THR A 101 -13.02 -6.81 4.22
C THR A 101 -13.90 -8.06 4.09
N ILE A 102 -13.86 -8.73 2.94
CA ILE A 102 -14.60 -9.98 2.70
C ILE A 102 -14.18 -11.05 3.72
N THR A 103 -12.88 -11.18 4.00
CA THR A 103 -12.35 -12.14 4.96
C THR A 103 -12.91 -11.89 6.37
N VAL A 104 -12.98 -10.63 6.79
CA VAL A 104 -13.53 -10.24 8.10
C VAL A 104 -15.01 -10.57 8.21
N PHE A 105 -15.82 -10.19 7.21
CA PHE A 105 -17.25 -10.49 7.21
C PHE A 105 -17.52 -12.00 7.18
N THR A 106 -16.76 -12.74 6.39
CA THR A 106 -16.87 -14.21 6.33
C THR A 106 -16.54 -14.84 7.68
N ALA A 107 -15.46 -14.40 8.34
CA ALA A 107 -15.10 -14.87 9.67
C ALA A 107 -16.21 -14.57 10.69
N PHE A 108 -16.79 -13.37 10.66
CA PHE A 108 -17.90 -12.99 11.53
C PHE A 108 -19.14 -13.87 11.32
N LEU A 109 -19.50 -14.15 10.06
CA LEU A 109 -20.62 -15.05 9.73
C LEU A 109 -20.37 -16.48 10.22
N VAL A 110 -19.17 -17.02 10.01
CA VAL A 110 -18.80 -18.37 10.48
C VAL A 110 -18.90 -18.45 12.00
N ILE A 111 -18.32 -17.48 12.72
CA ILE A 111 -18.36 -17.45 14.19
C ILE A 111 -19.80 -17.35 14.69
N THR A 112 -20.62 -16.49 14.09
CA THR A 112 -22.03 -16.30 14.48
C THR A 112 -22.84 -17.58 14.25
N ASN A 113 -22.64 -18.24 13.12
CA ASN A 113 -23.32 -19.52 12.83
C ASN A 113 -22.85 -20.63 13.77
N MET A 114 -21.55 -20.73 14.07
CA MET A 114 -21.04 -21.69 15.06
C MET A 114 -21.65 -21.43 16.45
N PHE A 115 -21.73 -20.17 16.88
CA PHE A 115 -22.35 -19.80 18.15
C PHE A 115 -23.82 -20.24 18.23
N ASN A 116 -24.61 -19.95 17.17
CA ASN A 116 -26.01 -20.38 17.09
C ASN A 116 -26.15 -21.91 17.08
N PHE A 117 -25.25 -22.63 16.40
CA PHE A 117 -25.23 -24.09 16.40
C PHE A 117 -24.95 -24.66 17.80
N PHE A 118 -23.97 -24.14 18.52
CA PHE A 118 -23.68 -24.59 19.89
C PHE A 118 -24.80 -24.26 20.88
N LEU A 119 -25.47 -23.11 20.74
CA LEU A 119 -26.68 -22.79 21.51
C LEU A 119 -27.80 -23.79 21.23
N SER A 120 -28.01 -24.15 19.95
CA SER A 120 -29.03 -25.13 19.56
C SER A 120 -28.79 -26.52 20.17
N LEU A 121 -27.54 -26.91 20.36
CA LEU A 121 -27.21 -28.23 20.92
C LEU A 121 -27.32 -28.26 22.46
N LYS A 122 -27.46 -27.12 23.14
CA LYS A 122 -27.45 -27.01 24.62
C LYS A 122 -26.26 -27.72 25.30
N ILE A 123 -25.15 -27.89 24.59
CA ILE A 123 -23.99 -28.66 25.07
C ILE A 123 -23.19 -27.88 26.12
N TYR A 124 -23.28 -26.54 26.11
CA TYR A 124 -22.46 -25.68 26.96
C TYR A 124 -23.31 -24.74 27.81
N ASP A 125 -22.81 -24.49 29.02
CA ASP A 125 -23.30 -23.41 29.87
C ASP A 125 -23.08 -22.05 29.19
N SER A 126 -24.04 -21.14 29.31
CA SER A 126 -24.09 -19.90 28.51
C SER A 126 -22.84 -19.02 28.70
N TYR A 127 -22.22 -19.09 29.89
CA TYR A 127 -21.00 -18.37 30.21
C TYR A 127 -19.77 -18.90 29.46
N MET A 128 -19.62 -20.22 29.31
CA MET A 128 -18.52 -20.84 28.56
C MET A 128 -18.63 -20.54 27.06
N LEU A 129 -19.85 -20.47 26.55
CA LEU A 129 -20.14 -20.07 25.17
C LEU A 129 -19.74 -18.61 24.88
N LEU A 130 -20.01 -17.70 25.81
CA LEU A 130 -19.63 -16.29 25.67
C LEU A 130 -18.11 -16.09 25.74
N TYR A 131 -17.41 -16.85 26.59
CA TYR A 131 -15.94 -16.79 26.69
C TYR A 131 -15.25 -17.31 25.41
N THR A 132 -15.73 -18.44 24.87
CA THR A 132 -15.19 -18.98 23.61
C THR A 132 -15.46 -18.05 22.42
N TYR A 133 -16.61 -17.39 22.38
CA TYR A 133 -16.95 -16.39 21.37
C TYR A 133 -16.03 -15.16 21.43
N THR A 134 -15.79 -14.61 22.62
CA THR A 134 -14.89 -13.45 22.78
C THR A 134 -13.44 -13.81 22.43
N LEU A 135 -12.97 -15.00 22.79
CA LEU A 135 -11.63 -15.49 22.42
C LEU A 135 -11.47 -15.64 20.91
N LEU A 136 -12.46 -16.20 20.20
CA LEU A 136 -12.45 -16.32 18.74
C LEU A 136 -12.39 -14.96 18.03
N LEU A 137 -13.17 -13.98 18.50
CA LEU A 137 -13.13 -12.62 17.97
C LEU A 137 -11.76 -11.97 18.15
N LEU A 138 -11.11 -12.17 19.30
CA LEU A 138 -9.76 -11.65 19.55
C LEU A 138 -8.72 -12.29 18.62
N VAL A 139 -8.81 -13.59 18.35
CA VAL A 139 -7.91 -14.28 17.40
C VAL A 139 -8.10 -13.74 15.99
N VAL A 140 -9.35 -13.58 15.53
CA VAL A 140 -9.63 -12.98 14.21
C VAL A 140 -9.09 -11.55 14.15
N PHE A 141 -9.33 -10.74 15.18
CA PHE A 141 -8.81 -9.37 15.25
C PHE A 141 -7.28 -9.35 15.18
N PHE A 142 -6.59 -10.25 15.87
CA PHE A 142 -5.13 -10.35 15.84
C PHE A 142 -4.60 -10.74 14.46
N ILE A 143 -5.22 -11.72 13.79
CA ILE A 143 -4.85 -12.14 12.43
C ILE A 143 -5.03 -10.99 11.43
N VAL A 144 -6.14 -10.26 11.53
CA VAL A 144 -6.44 -9.11 10.67
C VAL A 144 -5.42 -7.98 10.91
N LYS A 145 -5.16 -7.64 12.17
CA LYS A 145 -4.16 -6.63 12.54
C LYS A 145 -2.77 -6.98 12.02
N ARG A 146 -2.39 -8.26 12.05
CA ARG A 146 -1.10 -8.73 11.54
C ARG A 146 -1.00 -8.60 10.02
N LYS A 147 -2.07 -8.86 9.27
CA LYS A 147 -2.09 -8.73 7.80
C LYS A 147 -2.11 -7.28 7.29
N LEU A 148 -2.55 -6.34 8.12
CA LEU A 148 -2.57 -4.90 7.80
C LEU A 148 -1.20 -4.21 7.95
N ARG A 149 -0.20 -4.87 8.54
CA ARG A 149 1.14 -4.34 8.81
C ARG A 149 2.13 -4.74 7.71
#